data_AF-A0A915K0C3-F1
#
_entry.id   AF-A0A915K0C3-F1
#
_cell.length_a   1.000
_cell.length_b   1.000
_cell.length_c   1.000
_cell.angle_alpha   90.00
_cell.angle_beta   90.00
_cell.angle_gamma   90.00
#
_symmetry.space_group_name_H-M   'P 1'
#
loop_
_entity.id
_entity.type
_entity.pdbx_description
1 polymer ?
#
loop_
_entity_poly.entity_id
_entity_poly.type
_entity_poly.pdbx_seq_one_letter_code
_entity_poly.pdbx_strand_id
1 'polypeptide(L)'
;MILQHESLQVKHQIVKDLENGYFYVARISDYHKHFSREHIIFYVCSIWMFGYAVHVPNHLGWGEVRFSQLFHFCTFDTESLSYKLFYGGMLALAIVLAFVFYAKIYLVLRHTTLARHMILNKQGGNKVNGLD
;
A
#
# COMPACT_ATOMS: atom_id res chain seq x y z
N MET A 1 -10.49 -11.61 -40.52
CA MET A 1 -10.74 -12.56 -39.41
C MET A 1 -9.47 -12.92 -38.62
N ILE A 2 -8.27 -12.89 -39.23
CA ILE A 2 -6.98 -13.20 -38.57
C ILE A 2 -6.55 -12.12 -37.55
N LEU A 3 -6.78 -10.84 -37.86
CA LEU A 3 -6.42 -9.70 -36.97
C LEU A 3 -7.15 -9.69 -35.62
N GLN A 4 -8.32 -10.31 -35.54
CA GLN A 4 -9.11 -10.36 -34.31
C GLN A 4 -8.56 -11.41 -33.33
N HIS A 5 -7.94 -12.47 -33.85
CA HIS A 5 -7.32 -13.53 -33.05
C HIS A 5 -6.01 -13.08 -32.39
N GLU A 6 -5.20 -12.25 -33.06
CA GLU A 6 -3.96 -11.70 -32.46
C GLU A 6 -4.26 -10.71 -31.32
N SER A 7 -5.28 -9.87 -31.46
CA SER A 7 -5.67 -8.92 -30.39
C SER A 7 -6.14 -9.61 -29.11
N LEU A 8 -6.71 -10.81 -29.21
CA LEU A 8 -7.15 -11.63 -28.07
C LEU A 8 -5.97 -12.26 -27.33
N GLN A 9 -4.93 -12.70 -28.06
CA GLN A 9 -3.72 -13.26 -27.48
C GLN A 9 -2.90 -12.20 -26.73
N VAL A 10 -2.78 -10.99 -27.28
CA VAL A 10 -2.08 -9.87 -26.63
C VAL A 10 -2.79 -9.45 -25.33
N LYS A 11 -4.12 -9.42 -25.30
CA LYS A 11 -4.89 -9.14 -24.08
C LYS A 11 -4.65 -10.17 -22.99
N HIS A 12 -4.62 -11.47 -23.34
CA HIS A 12 -4.32 -12.54 -22.40
C HIS A 12 -2.88 -12.48 -21.88
N GLN A 13 -1.92 -12.11 -22.73
CA GLN A 13 -0.51 -11.98 -22.33
C GLN A 13 -0.31 -10.79 -21.39
N ILE A 14 -0.92 -9.63 -21.68
CA ILE A 14 -0.85 -8.45 -20.80
C ILE A 14 -1.52 -8.72 -19.44
N VAL A 15 -2.66 -9.41 -19.41
CA VAL A 15 -3.31 -9.78 -18.14
C VAL A 15 -2.43 -10.72 -17.33
N LYS A 16 -1.78 -11.70 -17.97
CA LYS A 16 -0.81 -12.59 -17.30
C LYS A 16 0.43 -11.86 -16.79
N ASP A 17 0.93 -10.87 -17.52
CA ASP A 17 2.07 -10.06 -17.09
C ASP A 17 1.69 -9.11 -15.93
N LEU A 18 0.44 -8.61 -15.90
CA LEU A 18 -0.11 -7.87 -14.76
C LEU A 18 -0.38 -8.77 -13.55
N GLU A 19 -0.91 -9.98 -13.74
CA GLU A 19 -1.11 -10.96 -12.67
C GLU A 19 0.24 -11.41 -12.07
N ASN A 20 1.22 -11.73 -12.92
CA ASN A 20 2.55 -12.13 -12.46
C ASN A 20 3.34 -10.98 -11.82
N GLY A 21 3.18 -9.73 -12.28
CA GLY A 21 3.90 -8.58 -11.74
C GLY A 21 3.45 -8.16 -10.33
N TYR A 22 2.15 -8.24 -10.05
CA TYR A 22 1.61 -7.88 -8.73
C TYR A 22 1.78 -9.00 -7.70
N PHE A 23 1.64 -10.27 -8.10
CA PHE A 23 1.80 -11.42 -7.20
C PHE A 23 3.25 -11.75 -6.84
N TYR A 24 4.22 -11.45 -7.72
CA TYR A 24 5.62 -11.83 -7.49
C TYR A 24 6.35 -10.89 -6.50
N VAL A 25 5.87 -9.65 -6.32
CA VAL A 25 6.41 -8.70 -5.34
C VAL A 25 5.80 -8.92 -3.94
N ALA A 26 4.55 -9.40 -3.86
CA ALA A 26 3.90 -9.79 -2.61
C ALA A 26 4.08 -11.29 -2.37
N ARG A 27 5.27 -11.67 -1.90
CA ARG A 27 5.63 -13.06 -1.53
C ARG A 27 4.53 -13.72 -0.67
N ILE A 28 3.68 -14.53 -1.29
CA ILE A 28 2.53 -15.20 -0.65
C ILE A 28 2.92 -16.07 0.54
N SER A 29 4.15 -16.58 0.57
CA SER A 29 4.61 -17.47 1.65
C SER A 29 4.79 -16.75 2.99
N ASP A 30 5.03 -15.43 3.00
CA ASP A 30 5.16 -14.64 4.24
C ASP A 30 3.85 -13.90 4.59
N TYR A 31 2.86 -13.88 3.66
CA TYR A 31 1.58 -13.21 3.84
C TYR A 31 0.77 -13.80 5.00
N HIS A 32 0.72 -15.13 5.12
CA HIS A 32 0.02 -15.81 6.22
C HIS A 32 0.59 -15.52 7.62
N LYS A 33 1.85 -15.07 7.72
CA LYS A 33 2.51 -14.81 9.01
C LYS A 33 2.24 -13.41 9.56
N HIS A 34 1.93 -12.44 8.69
CA HIS A 34 1.59 -11.07 9.09
C HIS A 34 0.09 -10.76 8.96
N PHE A 35 -0.62 -11.42 8.05
CA PHE A 35 -2.06 -11.28 7.86
C PHE A 35 -2.81 -12.44 8.54
N SER A 36 -2.91 -12.38 9.88
CA SER A 36 -3.90 -13.22 10.57
C SER A 36 -5.30 -12.62 10.37
N ARG A 37 -6.35 -13.44 10.32
CA ARG A 37 -7.74 -13.02 10.04
C ARG A 37 -8.23 -11.93 11.02
N GLU A 38 -7.77 -11.99 12.26
CA GLU A 38 -8.11 -11.02 13.32
C GLU A 38 -7.52 -9.63 13.02
N HIS A 39 -6.28 -9.58 12.55
CA HIS A 39 -5.63 -8.31 12.22
C HIS A 39 -6.27 -7.66 11.00
N ILE A 40 -6.72 -8.46 10.02
CA ILE A 40 -7.42 -7.95 8.83
C ILE A 40 -8.69 -7.21 9.22
N ILE A 41 -9.51 -7.81 10.09
CA ILE A 41 -10.74 -7.18 10.58
C ILE A 41 -10.39 -5.87 11.29
N PHE A 42 -9.37 -5.87 12.13
CA PHE A 42 -8.93 -4.66 12.81
C PHE A 42 -8.47 -3.56 11.84
N TYR A 43 -7.71 -3.91 10.79
CA TYR A 43 -7.27 -2.96 9.76
C TYR A 43 -8.45 -2.38 8.98
N VAL A 44 -9.40 -3.22 8.56
CA VAL A 44 -10.59 -2.78 7.82
C VAL A 44 -11.44 -1.86 8.69
N CYS A 45 -11.72 -2.24 9.94
CA CYS A 45 -12.45 -1.39 10.88
C CYS A 45 -11.72 -0.07 11.13
N SER A 46 -10.39 -0.09 11.25
CA SER A 46 -9.59 1.12 11.47
C SER A 46 -9.66 2.09 10.29
N ILE A 47 -9.63 1.59 9.05
CA ILE A 47 -9.78 2.43 7.84
C ILE A 47 -11.16 3.09 7.81
N TRP A 48 -12.21 2.33 8.12
CA TRP A 48 -13.56 2.87 8.18
C TRP A 48 -13.71 3.94 9.27
N MET A 49 -13.23 3.66 10.47
CA MET A 49 -13.26 4.61 11.58
C MET A 49 -12.45 5.88 11.27
N PHE A 50 -11.31 5.74 10.61
CA PHE A 50 -10.50 6.88 10.17
C PHE A 50 -11.26 7.73 9.14
N GLY A 51 -11.90 7.10 8.15
CA GLY A 51 -12.76 7.78 7.18
C GLY A 51 -13.87 8.57 7.87
N TYR A 52 -14.59 7.95 8.81
CA TYR A 52 -15.61 8.64 9.60
C TYR A 52 -15.02 9.80 10.40
N ALA A 53 -13.89 9.61 11.08
CA ALA A 53 -13.23 10.63 11.89
C ALA A 53 -12.85 11.88 11.07
N VAL A 54 -12.51 11.72 9.79
CA VAL A 54 -12.23 12.85 8.88
C VAL A 54 -13.50 13.62 8.52
N HIS A 55 -14.67 12.98 8.50
CA HIS A 55 -15.95 13.64 8.20
C HIS A 55 -16.66 14.20 9.43
N VAL A 56 -16.38 13.69 10.64
CA VAL A 56 -17.00 14.14 11.90
C VAL A 56 -16.89 15.66 12.14
N PRO A 57 -15.75 16.34 11.94
CA PRO A 57 -15.65 17.79 12.12
C PRO A 57 -16.64 18.59 11.28
N ASN A 58 -16.96 18.11 10.06
CA ASN A 58 -17.95 18.74 9.20
C ASN A 58 -19.37 18.57 9.74
N HIS A 59 -19.69 17.42 10.32
CA HIS A 59 -21.01 17.17 10.92
C HIS A 59 -21.23 17.93 12.24
N LEU A 60 -20.15 18.20 12.98
CA LEU A 60 -20.20 18.97 14.22
C LEU A 60 -20.25 20.49 14.00
N GLY A 61 -20.26 20.94 12.74
CA GLY A 61 -20.26 22.38 12.40
C GLY A 61 -18.94 23.08 12.73
N TRP A 62 -17.84 22.33 12.84
CA TRP A 62 -16.51 22.86 13.16
C TRP A 62 -15.82 23.56 11.98
N GLY A 63 -16.36 23.40 10.78
CA GLY A 63 -15.99 24.13 9.58
C GLY A 63 -17.22 24.29 8.67
N GLU A 64 -17.27 25.38 7.91
CA GLU A 64 -18.30 25.58 6.89
C GLU A 64 -17.77 25.14 5.54
N VAL A 65 -18.53 24.33 4.80
CA VAL A 65 -18.22 24.05 3.40
C VAL A 65 -18.80 25.19 2.57
N ARG A 66 -17.96 26.10 2.10
CA ARG A 66 -18.38 27.23 1.28
C ARG A 66 -17.93 27.06 -0.17
N PHE A 67 -18.75 27.54 -1.08
CA PHE A 67 -18.38 27.60 -2.48
C PHE A 67 -17.26 28.63 -2.65
N SER A 68 -16.07 28.19 -3.05
CA SER A 68 -14.98 29.10 -3.37
C SER A 68 -15.08 29.51 -4.84
N GLN A 69 -15.34 30.79 -5.09
CA GLN A 69 -15.31 31.33 -6.46
C GLN A 69 -13.92 31.26 -7.09
N LEU A 70 -12.86 31.22 -6.29
CA LEU A 70 -11.48 31.15 -6.79
C LEU A 70 -11.20 29.81 -7.47
N PHE A 71 -11.72 28.73 -6.88
CA PHE A 71 -11.47 27.38 -7.38
C PHE A 71 -12.69 26.70 -8.03
N HIS A 72 -13.85 27.37 -8.04
CA HIS A 72 -15.12 26.86 -8.57
C HIS A 72 -15.54 25.50 -7.97
N PHE A 73 -15.16 25.23 -6.72
CA PHE A 73 -15.61 24.07 -5.97
C PHE A 73 -15.97 24.43 -4.53
N CYS A 74 -16.86 23.64 -3.94
CA CYS A 74 -17.14 23.69 -2.52
C CYS A 74 -15.90 23.22 -1.77
N THR A 75 -15.23 24.16 -1.11
CA THR A 75 -14.05 23.90 -0.30
C THR A 75 -14.37 24.16 1.16
N PHE A 76 -13.59 23.57 2.05
CA PHE A 76 -13.69 23.88 3.46
C PHE A 76 -13.25 25.33 3.67
N ASP A 77 -14.10 26.15 4.29
CA ASP A 77 -13.74 27.48 4.70
C ASP A 77 -12.74 27.38 5.85
N THR A 78 -11.55 27.94 5.65
CA THR A 78 -10.41 27.73 6.53
C THR A 78 -10.18 28.92 7.45
N GLU A 79 -11.25 29.55 7.93
CA GLU A 79 -11.12 30.70 8.84
C GLU A 79 -10.52 30.30 10.19
N SER A 80 -10.79 29.07 10.68
CA SER A 80 -10.26 28.60 11.96
C SER A 80 -8.89 27.90 11.80
N LEU A 81 -7.88 28.41 12.54
CA LEU A 81 -6.54 27.82 12.60
C LEU A 81 -6.57 26.37 13.12
N SER A 82 -7.45 26.07 14.07
CA SER A 82 -7.65 24.72 14.61
C SER A 82 -8.07 23.72 13.54
N TYR A 83 -8.92 24.12 12.60
CA TYR A 83 -9.39 23.28 11.50
C TYR A 83 -8.27 22.98 10.49
N LYS A 84 -7.46 23.98 10.14
CA LYS A 84 -6.25 23.80 9.32
C LYS A 84 -5.26 22.83 9.96
N LEU A 85 -4.98 23.00 11.25
CA LEU A 85 -4.05 22.15 11.98
C LEU A 85 -4.56 20.71 12.10
N PHE A 86 -5.86 20.52 12.27
CA PHE A 86 -6.47 19.19 12.31
C PHE A 86 -6.27 18.44 10.99
N TYR A 87 -6.70 19.00 9.86
CA TYR A 87 -6.55 18.33 8.56
C TYR A 87 -5.08 18.19 8.14
N GLY A 88 -4.25 19.19 8.42
CA GLY A 88 -2.80 19.11 8.18
C GLY A 88 -2.15 18.00 9.00
N GLY A 89 -2.51 17.86 10.28
CA GLY A 89 -2.03 16.80 11.16
C GLY A 89 -2.48 15.41 10.71
N MET A 90 -3.73 15.25 10.28
CA MET A 90 -4.25 13.99 9.75
C MET A 90 -3.54 13.57 8.46
N LEU A 91 -3.26 14.51 7.56
CA LEU A 91 -2.48 14.25 6.35
C LEU A 91 -1.03 13.85 6.69
N ALA A 92 -0.38 14.57 7.60
CA ALA A 92 0.97 14.25 8.06
C ALA A 92 1.03 12.84 8.68
N LEU A 93 0.05 12.48 9.51
CA LEU A 93 -0.06 11.16 10.10
C LEU A 93 -0.21 10.07 9.03
N ALA A 94 -1.06 10.28 8.02
CA ALA A 94 -1.23 9.34 6.92
C ALA A 94 0.07 9.13 6.13
N ILE A 95 0.82 10.20 5.87
CA ILE A 95 2.13 10.13 5.19
C ILE A 95 3.15 9.37 6.03
N VAL A 96 3.22 9.64 7.34
CA VAL A 96 4.13 8.94 8.25
C VAL A 96 3.80 7.45 8.31
N LEU A 97 2.52 7.09 8.43
CA LEU A 97 2.07 5.70 8.42
C LEU A 97 2.45 5.01 7.11
N ALA A 98 2.18 5.65 5.97
CA ALA A 98 2.56 5.12 4.65
C ALA A 98 4.07 4.89 4.56
N PHE A 99 4.89 5.85 5.03
CA PHE A 99 6.34 5.73 5.05
C PHE A 99 6.80 4.57 5.94
N VAL A 100 6.25 4.43 7.15
CA VAL A 100 6.58 3.34 8.07
C VAL A 100 6.22 1.98 7.49
N PHE A 101 5.02 1.84 6.89
CA PHE A 101 4.61 0.60 6.24
C PHE A 101 5.54 0.26 5.08
N TYR A 102 5.85 1.24 4.23
CA TYR A 102 6.76 1.05 3.11
C TYR A 102 8.18 0.69 3.57
N ALA A 103 8.69 1.35 4.61
CA ALA A 103 9.99 1.05 5.19
C ALA A 103 10.03 -0.37 5.78
N LYS A 104 8.97 -0.82 6.47
CA LYS A 104 8.88 -2.21 6.96
C LYS A 104 8.89 -3.22 5.82
N ILE A 105 8.11 -2.97 4.77
CA ILE A 105 8.11 -3.83 3.57
C ILE A 105 9.52 -3.89 2.96
N TYR A 106 10.17 -2.74 2.79
CA TYR A 106 11.51 -2.64 2.23
C TYR A 106 12.56 -3.40 3.06
N LEU A 107 12.52 -3.27 4.39
CA LEU A 107 13.43 -3.98 5.29
C LEU A 107 13.21 -5.50 5.25
N VAL A 108 11.95 -5.95 5.20
CA VAL A 108 11.62 -7.37 5.03
C VAL A 108 12.14 -7.89 3.70
N LEU A 109 11.92 -7.17 2.60
CA LEU A 109 12.47 -7.53 1.29
C LEU A 109 14.00 -7.64 1.34
N ARG A 110 14.68 -6.66 1.94
CA ARG A 110 16.14 -6.68 2.06
C ARG A 110 16.64 -7.90 2.84
N HIS A 111 16.00 -8.23 3.96
CA HIS A 111 16.39 -9.38 4.78
C HIS A 111 16.16 -10.71 4.04
N THR A 112 15.07 -10.84 3.28
CA THR A 112 14.79 -12.06 2.51
C THR A 112 15.76 -12.27 1.34
N THR A 113 16.13 -11.22 0.62
CA THR A 113 17.12 -11.28 -0.46
C THR A 113 18.51 -11.64 0.08
N LEU A 114 18.93 -11.01 1.19
CA LEU A 114 20.20 -11.33 1.84
C LEU A 114 20.24 -12.77 2.37
N ALA A 115 19.18 -13.22 3.03
CA ALA A 115 19.05 -14.61 3.50
C ALA A 115 19.13 -15.61 2.34
N ARG A 116 18.50 -15.30 1.19
CA ARG A 116 18.56 -16.15 0.00
C ARG A 116 19.99 -16.23 -0.58
N HIS A 117 20.70 -15.12 -0.68
CA HIS A 117 22.10 -15.12 -1.12
C HIS A 117 23.01 -15.92 -0.18
N MET A 118 22.81 -15.82 1.14
CA MET A 118 23.58 -16.59 2.10
C MET A 118 23.33 -18.11 1.98
N ILE A 119 22.09 -18.53 1.75
CA ILE A 119 21.75 -19.96 1.56
C ILE A 119 22.36 -20.51 0.25
N LEU A 120 22.28 -19.74 -0.84
CA LEU A 120 22.88 -20.12 -2.13
C LEU A 120 24.40 -20.23 -2.04
N ASN A 121 25.06 -19.29 -1.36
CA ASN A 121 26.50 -19.32 -1.18
C ASN A 121 26.95 -20.52 -0.32
N LYS A 122 26.16 -20.87 0.70
CA LYS A 122 26.40 -22.06 1.55
C LYS A 122 26.22 -23.37 0.78
N GLN A 123 25.25 -23.47 -0.13
CA GLN A 123 25.04 -24.64 -1.00
C GLN A 123 26.13 -24.78 -2.06
N GLY A 124 26.58 -23.66 -2.64
CA GLY A 124 27.71 -23.63 -3.57
C GLY A 124 29.02 -24.09 -2.91
N GLY A 125 29.30 -23.63 -1.68
CA GLY A 125 30.47 -24.05 -0.91
C GLY A 125 30.46 -25.53 -0.51
N ASN A 126 29.29 -26.09 -0.17
CA ASN A 126 29.19 -27.50 0.20
C ASN A 126 29.37 -28.48 -0.97
N LYS A 127 29.10 -28.05 -2.21
CA LYS A 127 29.36 -28.88 -3.41
C LYS A 127 30.84 -28.96 -3.76
N VAL A 128 31.63 -27.95 -3.41
CA VAL A 128 33.08 -27.93 -3.68
C VAL A 128 33.83 -28.84 -2.70
N ASN A 129 33.37 -28.96 -1.46
CA ASN A 129 34.03 -29.76 -0.41
C ASN A 129 33.58 -31.23 -0.36
N GLY A 130 32.71 -31.68 -1.28
CA GLY A 130 32.20 -33.06 -1.32
C GLY A 130 32.75 -33.90 -2.47
N LEU A 131 33.79 -33.40 -3.15
CA LEU A 131 34.43 -34.02 -4.31
C LEU A 131 35.92 -34.35 -4.08
N ASP A 132 36.40 -34.21 -2.84
CA ASP A 132 37.72 -34.66 -2.37
C ASP A 132 37.60 -35.97 -1.57
#